data_AF-A0A1D8D1M6-F1
#
_entry.id   AF-A0A1D8D1M6-F1
#
_cell.length_a   1.000
_cell.length_b   1.000
_cell.length_c   1.000
_cell.angle_alpha   90.00
_cell.angle_beta   90.00
_cell.angle_gamma   90.00
#
_symmetry.space_group_name_H-M   'P 1'
#
loop_
_entity.id
_entity.type
_entity.pdbx_description
1 polymer ?
#
loop_
_entity_poly.entity_id
_entity_poly.type
_entity_poly.pdbx_seq_one_letter_code
_entity_poly.pdbx_strand_id
1 'polypeptide(L)'
;MTWACFNSYDDKVNQPVTVSGELWGMKTPEVINFRKQHKTQDSLRLEQLLGLPPDNGKKKNVEMWVRPADHFRPSADPGITASEAETFFLTLNAFIKVSDEFRKWFNNQKTQSYGANGYPWTRLGYIYDWGKNDNNIGMSEFVILPCTSVEINAITSTEEYGNGK
;
A
#
# COMPACT_ATOMS: atom_id res chain seq x y z
N MET A 1 -1.89 -5.01 4.54
CA MET A 1 -1.30 -6.08 3.69
C MET A 1 -0.18 -5.48 2.86
N THR A 2 0.93 -6.19 2.68
CA THR A 2 2.01 -5.87 1.72
C THR A 2 2.31 -7.10 0.85
N TRP A 3 3.07 -6.90 -0.24
CA TRP A 3 3.47 -7.99 -1.13
C TRP A 3 4.96 -8.29 -1.00
N ALA A 4 5.26 -9.52 -0.60
CA ALA A 4 6.62 -9.99 -0.43
C ALA A 4 7.02 -10.90 -1.61
N CYS A 5 8.21 -10.67 -2.16
CA CYS A 5 8.88 -11.61 -3.08
C CYS A 5 9.80 -12.59 -2.34
N PHE A 6 10.04 -12.38 -1.04
CA PHE A 6 10.97 -13.16 -0.23
C PHE A 6 10.29 -13.78 0.99
N ASN A 7 10.90 -14.86 1.51
CA ASN A 7 10.45 -15.60 2.69
C ASN A 7 10.73 -14.88 4.02
N SER A 8 11.02 -13.58 4.00
CA SER A 8 11.51 -12.81 5.15
C SER A 8 10.58 -12.80 6.37
N TYR A 9 9.31 -13.19 6.18
CA TYR A 9 8.29 -13.22 7.23
C TYR A 9 7.76 -14.63 7.52
N ASP A 10 8.16 -15.67 6.77
CA ASP A 10 7.52 -17.00 6.79
C ASP A 10 7.49 -17.64 8.18
N ASP A 11 8.52 -17.41 8.99
CA ASP A 11 8.67 -17.92 10.35
C ASP A 11 8.21 -16.92 11.42
N LYS A 12 7.56 -15.82 11.04
CA LYS A 12 7.23 -14.68 11.91
C LYS A 12 5.73 -14.50 12.17
N VAL A 13 4.87 -15.43 11.75
CA VAL A 13 3.43 -15.37 12.05
C VAL A 13 3.22 -15.32 13.57
N ASN A 14 2.35 -14.40 14.01
CA ASN A 14 2.09 -14.07 15.42
C ASN A 14 3.31 -13.54 16.19
N GLN A 15 4.31 -13.00 15.49
CA GLN A 15 5.48 -12.37 16.11
C GLN A 15 5.59 -10.90 15.69
N PRO A 16 6.13 -10.04 16.59
CA PRO A 16 6.50 -8.69 16.21
C PRO A 16 7.72 -8.73 15.29
N VAL A 17 7.67 -7.93 14.23
CA VAL A 17 8.77 -7.73 13.28
C VAL A 17 9.03 -6.24 13.11
N THR A 18 10.29 -5.84 13.19
CA THR A 18 10.69 -4.46 12.89
C THR A 18 10.87 -4.29 11.40
N VAL A 19 10.13 -3.34 10.81
CA VAL A 19 10.25 -3.00 9.39
C VAL A 19 11.56 -2.24 9.17
N SER A 20 12.43 -2.72 8.27
CA SER A 20 13.76 -2.13 8.04
C SER A 20 13.76 -0.91 7.12
N GLY A 21 12.68 -0.68 6.39
CA GLY A 21 12.53 0.41 5.42
C GLY A 21 11.08 0.86 5.32
N GLU A 22 10.79 1.79 4.41
CA GLU A 22 9.39 2.12 4.11
C GLU A 22 8.69 0.92 3.47
N LEU A 23 7.54 0.58 4.02
CA LEU A 23 6.76 -0.55 3.53
C LEU A 23 5.41 -0.05 3.03
N TRP A 24 5.16 -0.29 1.74
CA TRP A 24 3.92 0.07 1.08
C TRP A 24 2.88 -1.01 1.29
N GLY A 25 1.66 -0.59 1.59
CA GLY A 25 0.58 -1.49 1.95
C GLY A 25 -0.81 -0.96 1.63
N MET A 26 -1.80 -1.84 1.79
CA MET A 26 -3.22 -1.56 1.57
C MET A 26 -4.06 -2.23 2.65
N LYS A 27 -5.34 -1.88 2.69
CA LYS A 27 -6.31 -2.49 3.60
C LYS A 27 -6.63 -3.93 3.15
N THR A 28 -6.35 -4.89 4.04
CA THR A 28 -6.65 -6.32 3.85
C THR A 28 -8.09 -6.58 3.40
N PRO A 29 -9.14 -5.95 4.00
CA PRO A 29 -10.52 -6.17 3.59
C PRO A 29 -10.83 -5.74 2.15
N GLU A 30 -10.19 -4.68 1.64
CA GLU A 30 -10.45 -4.20 0.28
C GLU A 30 -9.98 -5.24 -0.76
N VAL A 31 -8.80 -5.83 -0.55
CA VAL A 31 -8.26 -6.88 -1.45
C VAL A 31 -9.10 -8.16 -1.40
N ILE A 32 -9.54 -8.57 -0.21
CA ILE A 32 -10.41 -9.75 -0.05
C ILE A 32 -11.74 -9.52 -0.78
N ASN A 33 -12.37 -8.35 -0.58
CA ASN A 33 -13.63 -8.02 -1.24
C ASN A 33 -13.51 -7.99 -2.76
N PHE A 34 -12.42 -7.43 -3.29
CA PHE A 34 -12.16 -7.45 -4.72
C PHE A 34 -12.07 -8.86 -5.28
N ARG A 35 -11.35 -9.76 -4.60
CA ARG A 35 -11.22 -11.16 -5.05
C ARG A 35 -12.56 -11.89 -5.04
N LYS A 36 -13.38 -11.68 -4.02
CA LYS A 36 -14.74 -12.26 -3.95
C LYS A 36 -15.61 -11.83 -5.14
N GLN A 37 -15.49 -10.57 -5.56
CA GLN A 37 -16.29 -10.03 -6.66
C GLN A 37 -15.82 -10.50 -8.04
N HIS A 38 -14.50 -10.64 -8.24
CA HIS A 38 -13.96 -10.89 -9.58
C HIS A 38 -13.74 -12.38 -9.90
N LYS A 39 -13.92 -13.30 -8.92
CA LYS A 39 -13.80 -14.77 -9.05
C LYS A 39 -12.64 -15.26 -9.93
N THR A 40 -11.59 -14.46 -10.05
CA THR A 40 -10.47 -14.71 -10.95
C THR A 40 -9.27 -15.09 -10.12
N GLN A 41 -8.67 -16.23 -10.47
CA GLN A 41 -7.39 -16.67 -9.93
C GLN A 41 -6.21 -16.12 -10.73
N ASP A 42 -6.48 -15.22 -11.69
CA ASP A 42 -5.45 -14.67 -12.56
C ASP A 42 -4.48 -13.78 -11.76
N SER A 43 -3.23 -14.23 -11.67
CA SER A 43 -2.13 -13.50 -11.04
C SER A 43 -1.91 -12.14 -11.72
N LEU A 44 -2.11 -12.05 -13.04
CA LEU A 44 -1.96 -10.80 -13.79
C LEU A 44 -2.98 -9.75 -13.34
N ARG A 45 -4.26 -10.16 -13.16
CA ARG A 45 -5.28 -9.22 -12.71
C ARG A 45 -5.01 -8.69 -11.30
N LEU A 46 -4.41 -9.53 -10.46
CA LEU A 46 -3.98 -9.09 -9.15
C LEU A 46 -2.79 -8.14 -9.29
N GLU A 47 -1.74 -8.46 -10.04
CA GLU A 47 -0.61 -7.52 -10.28
C GLU A 47 -1.10 -6.15 -10.78
N GLN A 48 -2.07 -6.13 -11.70
CA GLN A 48 -2.75 -4.94 -12.17
C GLN A 48 -3.37 -4.10 -11.05
N LEU A 49 -4.19 -4.73 -10.20
CA LEU A 49 -4.87 -4.07 -9.08
C LEU A 49 -3.88 -3.43 -8.10
N LEU A 50 -2.74 -4.09 -7.95
CA LEU A 50 -1.69 -3.78 -7.00
C LEU A 50 -0.63 -2.81 -7.59
N GLY A 51 -0.80 -2.37 -8.84
CA GLY A 51 0.15 -1.46 -9.49
C GLY A 51 1.52 -2.08 -9.71
N LEU A 52 1.61 -3.42 -9.70
CA LEU A 52 2.83 -4.17 -9.90
C LEU A 52 3.07 -4.40 -11.41
N PRO A 53 4.33 -4.45 -11.86
CA PRO A 53 4.67 -4.95 -13.18
C PRO A 53 4.12 -6.37 -13.38
N PRO A 54 3.80 -6.76 -14.63
CA PRO A 54 3.44 -8.14 -14.94
C PRO A 54 4.61 -9.08 -14.61
N ASP A 55 4.28 -10.28 -14.13
CA ASP A 55 5.23 -11.36 -13.80
C ASP A 55 6.32 -10.93 -12.79
N ASN A 56 6.00 -10.04 -11.85
CA ASN A 56 6.97 -9.47 -10.90
C ASN A 56 7.42 -10.47 -9.81
N GLY A 57 7.04 -11.75 -9.94
CA GLY A 57 7.50 -12.83 -9.06
C GLY A 57 7.03 -12.75 -7.61
N LYS A 58 6.11 -11.83 -7.28
CA LYS A 58 5.56 -11.65 -5.94
C LYS A 58 4.46 -12.67 -5.67
N LYS A 59 4.85 -13.76 -5.01
CA LYS A 59 3.99 -14.93 -4.79
C LYS A 59 3.31 -14.97 -3.42
N LYS A 60 3.54 -13.97 -2.55
CA LYS A 60 3.04 -13.97 -1.17
C LYS A 60 2.43 -12.64 -0.78
N ASN A 61 1.29 -12.74 -0.10
CA ASN A 61 0.63 -11.64 0.60
C ASN A 61 0.91 -11.77 2.09
N VAL A 62 1.36 -10.67 2.70
CA VAL A 62 1.62 -10.59 4.14
C VAL A 62 0.62 -9.65 4.77
N GLU A 63 -0.23 -10.18 5.63
CA GLU A 63 -1.15 -9.41 6.47
C GLU A 63 -0.44 -9.05 7.77
N MET A 64 -0.57 -7.79 8.19
CA MET A 64 0.07 -7.28 9.38
C MET A 64 -0.82 -6.29 10.10
N TRP A 65 -0.73 -6.30 11.43
CA TRP A 65 -1.29 -5.27 12.28
C TRP A 65 -0.27 -4.15 12.46
N VAL A 66 -0.71 -2.93 12.16
CA VAL A 66 0.08 -1.71 12.25
C VAL A 66 -0.69 -0.73 13.11
N ARG A 67 -0.01 -0.07 14.05
CA ARG A 67 -0.66 0.98 14.85
C ARG A 67 -1.02 2.16 13.95
N PRO A 68 -2.18 2.81 14.17
CA PRO A 68 -2.60 4.02 13.43
C PRO A 68 -1.53 5.11 13.32
N ALA A 69 -0.73 5.31 14.37
CA ALA A 69 0.29 6.35 14.40
C ALA A 69 1.54 6.04 13.57
N ASP A 70 1.74 4.78 13.17
CA ASP A 70 2.98 4.32 12.52
C ASP A 70 2.84 4.18 10.99
N HIS A 71 1.72 4.62 10.43
CA HIS A 71 1.50 4.66 8.99
C HIS A 71 0.68 5.88 8.58
N PHE A 72 0.79 6.25 7.32
CA PHE A 72 0.11 7.41 6.76
C PHE A 72 -0.36 7.13 5.33
N ARG A 73 -1.27 7.97 4.84
CA ARG A 73 -1.72 7.93 3.45
C ARG A 73 -0.74 8.71 2.56
N PRO A 74 -0.18 8.14 1.48
CA PRO A 74 0.76 8.84 0.60
C PRO A 74 0.02 9.77 -0.37
N SER A 75 -0.67 10.77 0.19
CA SER A 75 -1.40 11.83 -0.48
C SER A 75 -1.10 13.19 0.13
N ALA A 76 -1.60 14.27 -0.46
CA ALA A 76 -1.38 15.61 0.10
C ALA A 76 -2.05 15.80 1.48
N ASP A 77 -3.09 15.02 1.78
CA ASP A 77 -3.56 14.74 3.13
C ASP A 77 -3.01 13.38 3.61
N PRO A 78 -2.15 13.34 4.66
CA PRO A 78 -1.62 12.09 5.20
C PRO A 78 -2.60 11.30 6.08
N GLY A 79 -3.79 11.84 6.36
CA GLY A 79 -4.78 11.22 7.25
C GLY A 79 -5.22 9.84 6.79
N ILE A 80 -5.18 8.86 7.71
CA ILE A 80 -5.52 7.46 7.41
C ILE A 80 -7.03 7.17 7.40
N THR A 81 -7.85 8.08 7.91
CA THR A 81 -9.31 7.95 8.01
C THR A 81 -10.06 8.69 6.91
N ALA A 82 -9.35 9.47 6.08
CA ALA A 82 -9.95 10.23 5.00
C ALA A 82 -10.46 9.29 3.89
N SER A 83 -11.68 9.54 3.41
CA SER A 83 -12.26 8.80 2.27
C SER A 83 -11.84 9.39 0.92
N GLU A 84 -11.40 10.64 0.90
CA GLU A 84 -10.99 11.38 -0.29
C GLU A 84 -9.54 11.82 -0.15
N ALA A 85 -8.89 12.10 -1.27
CA ALA A 85 -7.53 12.60 -1.30
C ALA A 85 -7.51 14.05 -1.75
N GLU A 86 -6.73 14.84 -1.02
CA GLU A 86 -6.50 16.24 -1.37
C GLU A 86 -5.45 16.36 -2.48
N THR A 87 -5.64 17.34 -3.36
CA THR A 87 -4.70 17.60 -4.47
C THR A 87 -3.58 18.57 -4.11
N PHE A 88 -3.69 19.23 -2.95
CA PHE A 88 -2.71 20.15 -2.39
C PHE A 88 -2.61 19.96 -0.87
N PHE A 89 -1.47 20.35 -0.29
CA PHE A 89 -1.29 20.26 1.16
C PHE A 89 -2.26 21.22 1.85
N LEU A 90 -3.21 20.66 2.60
CA LEU A 90 -4.15 21.47 3.35
C LEU A 90 -3.41 22.28 4.42
N THR A 91 -3.76 23.56 4.47
CA THR A 91 -3.43 24.45 5.59
C THR A 91 -4.76 24.97 6.09
N LEU A 92 -5.38 24.25 7.02
CA LEU A 92 -6.72 24.58 7.52
C LEU A 92 -6.72 25.92 8.26
N ASN A 93 -5.61 26.23 8.95
CA ASN A 93 -5.31 27.53 9.54
C ASN A 93 -3.81 27.59 9.93
N ALA A 94 -3.39 28.67 10.59
CA ALA A 94 -2.01 28.87 11.05
C ALA A 94 -1.48 27.77 12.00
N PHE A 95 -2.37 27.02 12.65
CA PHE A 95 -2.04 26.01 13.67
C PHE A 95 -2.15 24.57 13.15
N ILE A 96 -2.92 24.31 12.09
CA ILE A 96 -3.13 22.98 11.53
C ILE A 96 -2.60 22.97 10.09
N LYS A 97 -1.37 22.46 9.95
CA LYS A 97 -0.69 22.27 8.68
C LYS A 97 -0.04 20.90 8.62
N VAL A 98 0.10 20.38 7.40
CA VAL A 98 0.97 19.24 7.11
C VAL A 98 2.42 19.61 7.45
N SER A 99 3.14 18.71 8.13
CA SER A 99 4.49 18.99 8.61
C SER A 99 5.48 19.20 7.45
N ASP A 100 6.52 19.99 7.69
CA ASP A 100 7.53 20.26 6.67
C ASP A 100 8.35 19.00 6.35
N GLU A 101 8.51 18.09 7.32
CA GLU A 101 9.10 16.76 7.14
C GLU A 101 8.28 15.92 6.16
N PHE A 102 6.96 15.88 6.30
CA PHE A 102 6.09 15.15 5.38
C PHE A 102 6.14 15.75 3.97
N ARG A 103 6.11 17.08 3.86
CA ARG A 103 6.21 17.77 2.56
C ARG A 103 7.53 17.45 1.86
N LYS A 104 8.63 17.37 2.62
CA LYS A 104 9.95 16.94 2.11
C LYS A 104 9.91 15.48 1.64
N TRP A 105 9.38 14.57 2.46
CA TRP A 105 9.19 13.17 2.09
C TRP A 105 8.39 13.03 0.78
N PHE A 106 7.24 13.69 0.70
CA PHE A 106 6.33 13.64 -0.46
C PHE A 106 7.01 14.12 -1.74
N ASN A 107 7.77 15.23 -1.68
CA ASN A 107 8.49 15.75 -2.84
C ASN A 107 9.67 14.86 -3.25
N ASN A 108 10.35 14.23 -2.29
CA ASN A 108 11.39 13.25 -2.59
C ASN A 108 10.79 11.99 -3.24
N GLN A 109 9.65 11.50 -2.75
CA GLN A 109 8.94 10.37 -3.35
C GLN A 109 8.48 10.70 -4.76
N LYS A 110 7.95 11.92 -4.99
CA LYS A 110 7.53 12.38 -6.32
C LYS A 110 8.70 12.35 -7.31
N THR A 111 9.86 12.86 -6.89
CA THR A 111 11.07 12.88 -7.72
C THR A 111 11.52 11.46 -8.08
N GLN A 112 11.47 10.52 -7.13
CA GLN A 112 11.83 9.12 -7.36
C GLN A 112 10.84 8.41 -8.29
N SER A 113 9.54 8.53 -8.00
CA SER A 113 8.46 7.89 -8.79
C SER A 113 8.37 8.39 -10.23
N TYR A 114 8.70 9.66 -10.50
CA TYR A 114 8.60 10.24 -11.84
C TYR A 114 9.96 10.37 -12.55
N GLY A 115 11.01 9.78 -11.98
CA GLY A 115 12.30 9.60 -12.63
C GLY A 115 12.30 8.43 -13.61
N ALA A 116 13.44 8.23 -14.30
CA ALA A 116 13.57 7.25 -15.38
C ALA A 116 13.23 5.79 -15.01
N ASN A 117 13.38 5.41 -13.74
CA ASN A 117 13.13 4.05 -13.22
C ASN A 117 12.08 4.05 -12.09
N GLY A 118 11.25 5.08 -12.00
CA GLY A 118 10.29 5.23 -10.91
C GLY A 118 9.08 4.32 -11.07
N TYR A 119 8.53 3.86 -9.94
CA TYR A 119 7.21 3.21 -9.92
C TYR A 119 6.10 4.27 -10.01
N PRO A 120 5.06 4.04 -10.83
CA PRO A 120 3.92 4.95 -10.92
C PRO A 120 3.31 5.23 -9.54
N TRP A 121 3.19 6.50 -9.19
CA TRP A 121 2.56 6.92 -7.94
C TRP A 121 1.52 8.00 -8.22
N THR A 122 0.29 7.79 -7.74
CA THR A 122 -0.85 8.66 -8.04
C THR A 122 -0.81 9.96 -7.25
N ARG A 123 -0.21 9.95 -6.05
CA ARG A 123 -0.29 11.00 -5.02
C ARG A 123 -1.69 11.20 -4.43
N LEU A 124 -2.62 10.30 -4.75
CA LEU A 124 -4.03 10.40 -4.36
C LEU A 124 -4.41 9.31 -3.36
N GLY A 125 -3.42 8.68 -2.71
CA GLY A 125 -3.66 7.71 -1.66
C GLY A 125 -4.39 6.45 -2.14
N TYR A 126 -4.25 6.13 -3.43
CA TYR A 126 -4.71 4.89 -4.04
C TYR A 126 -3.67 4.37 -5.04
N ILE A 127 -3.62 3.05 -5.18
CA ILE A 127 -2.78 2.33 -6.12
C ILE A 127 -3.37 2.45 -7.53
N TYR A 128 -2.54 2.76 -8.52
CA TYR A 128 -2.96 2.84 -9.91
C TYR A 128 -3.25 1.44 -10.48
N ASP A 129 -4.52 1.15 -10.78
CA ASP A 129 -4.97 -0.13 -11.34
C ASP A 129 -4.89 -0.09 -12.88
N TRP A 130 -3.78 -0.53 -13.44
CA TRP A 130 -3.53 -0.49 -14.89
C TRP A 130 -4.26 -1.59 -15.68
N GLY A 131 -5.01 -2.46 -15.00
CA GLY A 131 -5.87 -3.47 -15.63
C GLY A 131 -7.29 -2.99 -15.92
N LYS A 132 -7.67 -1.81 -15.43
CA LYS A 132 -8.95 -1.17 -15.76
C LYS A 132 -8.84 -0.37 -17.06
N ASN A 133 -9.97 -0.23 -17.74
CA ASN A 133 -10.09 0.61 -18.93
C ASN A 133 -10.62 2.02 -18.61
N ASP A 134 -11.18 2.20 -17.41
CA ASP A 134 -11.76 3.45 -16.93
C ASP A 134 -11.19 3.82 -15.56
N ASN A 135 -10.94 5.12 -15.35
CA ASN A 135 -10.45 5.78 -14.11
C ASN A 135 -9.14 5.27 -13.46
N ASN A 136 -8.75 4.01 -13.67
CA ASN A 136 -7.58 3.34 -13.11
C ASN A 136 -7.44 3.47 -11.58
N ILE A 137 -8.58 3.61 -10.89
CA ILE A 137 -8.62 3.71 -9.43
C ILE A 137 -8.59 2.29 -8.84
N GLY A 138 -7.52 1.99 -8.12
CA GLY A 138 -7.33 0.75 -7.38
C GLY A 138 -7.60 0.89 -5.88
N MET A 139 -6.81 0.17 -5.09
CA MET A 139 -6.97 0.06 -3.63
C MET A 139 -6.42 1.27 -2.87
N SER A 140 -6.93 1.50 -1.66
CA SER A 140 -6.35 2.50 -0.76
C SER A 140 -4.89 2.14 -0.45
N GLU A 141 -4.01 3.12 -0.53
CA GLU A 141 -2.57 2.96 -0.34
C GLU A 141 -2.10 3.59 0.97
N PHE A 142 -1.12 2.97 1.62
CA PHE A 142 -0.53 3.41 2.87
C PHE A 142 0.97 3.15 2.89
N VAL A 143 1.71 3.99 3.60
CA VAL A 143 3.14 3.81 3.86
C VAL A 143 3.34 3.61 5.35
N ILE A 144 4.00 2.50 5.71
CA ILE A 144 4.42 2.17 7.07
C ILE A 144 5.84 2.67 7.25
N LEU A 145 6.08 3.37 8.35
CA LEU A 145 7.37 3.99 8.65
C LEU A 145 8.45 2.93 8.94
N PRO A 146 9.72 3.19 8.58
CA PRO A 146 10.84 2.35 9.00
C PRO A 146 10.96 2.32 10.53
N CYS A 147 11.62 1.29 11.04
CA CYS A 147 11.80 1.04 12.48
C CYS A 147 10.49 0.83 13.27
N THR A 148 9.37 0.66 12.58
CA THR A 148 8.08 0.32 13.19
C THR A 148 8.02 -1.17 13.53
N SER A 149 7.51 -1.49 14.72
CA SER A 149 7.15 -2.87 15.09
C SER A 149 5.75 -3.18 14.57
N VAL A 150 5.64 -4.15 13.66
CA VAL A 150 4.36 -4.67 13.15
C VAL A 150 4.18 -6.11 13.61
N GLU A 151 2.93 -6.56 13.77
CA GLU A 151 2.64 -7.97 14.08
C GLU A 151 2.18 -8.68 12.80
N ILE A 152 2.81 -9.81 12.46
CA ILE A 152 2.42 -10.58 11.28
C ILE A 152 1.21 -11.45 11.61
N ASN A 153 0.08 -11.13 10.98
CA ASN A 153 -1.19 -11.83 11.19
C ASN A 153 -1.29 -13.11 10.36
N ALA A 154 -0.93 -13.02 9.07
CA ALA A 154 -1.04 -14.14 8.16
C ALA A 154 -0.11 -13.97 6.96
N ILE A 155 0.32 -15.10 6.41
CA ILE A 155 1.03 -15.16 5.14
C ILE A 155 0.28 -16.15 4.28
N THR A 156 -0.05 -15.75 3.06
CA THR A 156 -0.82 -16.58 2.13
C THR A 156 -0.23 -16.44 0.75
N SER A 157 -0.24 -17.53 -0.02
CA SER A 157 0.16 -17.47 -1.42
C SER A 157 -0.75 -16.50 -2.18
N THR A 158 -0.21 -15.91 -3.25
CA THR A 158 -1.00 -15.05 -4.15
C THR A 158 -2.18 -15.82 -4.74
N GLU A 159 -2.03 -17.10 -5.05
CA GLU A 159 -3.10 -17.94 -5.60
C GLU A 159 -4.24 -18.14 -4.59
N GLU A 160 -3.91 -18.46 -3.33
CA GLU A 160 -4.89 -18.79 -2.29
C GLU A 160 -5.50 -17.57 -1.59
N TYR A 161 -4.92 -16.38 -1.76
CA TYR A 161 -5.33 -15.21 -1.00
C TYR A 161 -6.83 -14.91 -1.19
N GLY A 162 -7.57 -14.76 -0.09
CA GLY A 162 -9.02 -14.52 -0.13
C GLY A 162 -9.90 -15.75 -0.39
N ASN A 163 -9.32 -16.94 -0.65
CA ASN A 163 -10.09 -18.19 -0.70
C ASN A 163 -10.53 -18.57 0.72
N GLY A 164 -11.84 -18.71 0.95
CA GLY A 164 -12.38 -19.11 2.25
C GLY A 164 -12.39 -18.04 3.36
N LYS A 165 -11.96 -16.80 3.06
CA LYS A 165 -12.14 -15.61 3.92
C LYS A 165 -13.38 -14.83 3.50
#